data_AF-A0A9P1H115-F1
#
_entry.id   AF-A0A9P1H115-F1
#
_cell.length_a   1.000
_cell.length_b   1.000
_cell.length_c   1.000
_cell.angle_alpha   90.00
_cell.angle_beta   90.00
_cell.angle_gamma   90.00
#
_symmetry.space_group_name_H-M   'P 1'
#
loop_
_entity.id
_entity.type
_entity.pdbx_description
1 polymer ?
#
loop_
_entity_poly.entity_id
_entity_poly.type
_entity_poly.pdbx_seq_one_letter_code
_entity_poly.pdbx_strand_id
1 'polypeptide(L)'
;MTWNYRYGVLDEEQERLGFGAYHTVELNGVFGPNNTDGAPPKSYRTDNAAIVPVTMAYWVRFVRSLDPNAAATAAGAKVAQVNAADTPEWMPWTVDTRQRLVFETGNTRMEEMPQTQQDNCAMLDPMMVAIETPSQESGSVQLARVGDAVTVVEEAEAEGPSLQSGGVAVAAGGQILGLGACLAFALLLA
;
A
#
# COMPACT_ATOMS: atom_id res chain seq x y z
N MET A 1 11.57 21.72 9.34
CA MET A 1 10.50 21.66 8.33
C MET A 1 10.44 20.23 7.81
N THR A 2 9.25 19.67 7.64
CA THR A 2 9.08 18.26 7.22
C THR A 2 8.28 18.23 5.93
N TRP A 3 8.63 17.33 5.01
CA TRP A 3 7.93 17.15 3.74
C TRP A 3 7.50 15.70 3.59
N ASN A 4 6.31 15.47 3.04
CA ASN A 4 5.76 14.13 2.80
C ASN A 4 5.34 13.99 1.33
N TYR A 5 5.37 12.78 0.79
CA TYR A 5 4.95 12.50 -0.58
C TYR A 5 4.19 11.17 -0.70
N ARG A 6 3.39 11.05 -1.77
CA ARG A 6 2.90 9.78 -2.31
C ARG A 6 3.49 9.58 -3.70
N TYR A 7 4.11 8.44 -3.92
CA TYR A 7 4.54 8.05 -5.26
C TYR A 7 3.43 7.24 -5.94
N GLY A 8 2.87 7.77 -7.02
CA GLY A 8 1.71 7.21 -7.74
C GLY A 8 1.96 7.05 -9.23
N VAL A 9 3.21 6.86 -9.64
CA VAL A 9 3.56 6.59 -11.03
C VAL A 9 3.19 5.15 -11.36
N LEU A 10 2.20 4.98 -12.24
CA LEU A 10 1.68 3.67 -12.61
C LEU A 10 2.31 3.19 -13.92
N ASP A 11 2.63 1.91 -13.98
CA ASP A 11 3.08 1.21 -15.17
C ASP A 11 2.00 0.20 -15.59
N GLU A 12 1.58 0.21 -16.85
CA GLU A 12 0.46 -0.62 -17.32
C GLU A 12 0.68 -2.12 -17.06
N GLU A 13 1.93 -2.60 -17.17
CA GLU A 13 2.25 -3.99 -16.88
C GLU A 13 2.12 -4.31 -15.39
N GLN A 14 2.56 -3.41 -14.52
CA GLN A 14 2.43 -3.57 -13.07
C GLN A 14 0.97 -3.44 -12.60
N GLU A 15 0.20 -2.53 -13.18
CA GLU A 15 -1.25 -2.38 -12.90
C GLU A 15 -2.02 -3.65 -13.24
N ARG A 16 -1.77 -4.23 -14.41
CA ARG A 16 -2.44 -5.47 -14.84
C ARG A 16 -2.12 -6.65 -13.92
N LEU A 17 -0.94 -6.66 -13.31
CA LEU A 17 -0.54 -7.67 -12.31
C LEU A 17 -1.09 -7.37 -10.91
N GLY A 18 -1.72 -6.22 -10.71
CA GLY A 18 -2.28 -5.79 -9.42
C GLY A 18 -1.25 -5.23 -8.45
N PHE A 19 -0.06 -4.82 -8.92
CA PHE A 19 1.00 -4.33 -8.05
C PHE A 19 0.94 -2.83 -7.76
N GLY A 20 0.25 -2.04 -8.59
CA GLY A 20 0.23 -0.60 -8.36
C GLY A 20 1.58 0.07 -8.65
N ALA A 21 1.76 1.24 -8.06
CA ALA A 21 3.07 1.77 -7.71
C ALA A 21 3.64 0.98 -6.51
N TYR A 22 4.32 -0.13 -6.79
CA TYR A 22 4.81 -1.04 -5.77
C TYR A 22 5.95 -0.45 -4.93
N HIS A 23 6.28 -1.13 -3.82
CA HIS A 23 7.29 -0.70 -2.87
C HIS A 23 8.63 -0.36 -3.55
N THR A 24 9.15 0.86 -3.33
CA THR A 24 10.44 1.37 -3.84
C THR A 24 10.54 1.58 -5.35
N VAL A 25 9.43 1.52 -6.10
CA VAL A 25 9.47 1.77 -7.56
C VAL A 25 10.01 3.17 -7.91
N GLU A 26 9.87 4.14 -6.99
CA GLU A 26 10.35 5.52 -7.14
C GLU A 26 11.85 5.66 -7.25
N LEU A 27 12.63 4.64 -6.87
CA LEU A 27 14.08 4.64 -7.04
C LEU A 27 14.47 4.90 -8.51
N ASN A 28 13.66 4.43 -9.45
CA ASN A 28 13.83 4.68 -10.89
C ASN A 28 13.59 6.15 -11.27
N GLY A 29 12.77 6.87 -10.52
CA GLY A 29 12.62 8.32 -10.63
C GLY A 29 13.72 9.09 -9.92
N VAL A 30 14.20 8.62 -8.75
CA VAL A 30 15.20 9.31 -7.91
C VAL A 30 16.60 9.20 -8.48
N PHE A 31 17.03 7.99 -8.85
CA PHE A 31 18.38 7.72 -9.37
C PHE A 31 18.42 7.60 -10.89
N GLY A 32 17.25 7.45 -11.52
CA GLY A 32 17.11 7.20 -12.94
C GLY A 32 17.13 5.71 -13.23
N PRO A 33 16.40 5.25 -14.26
CA PRO A 33 16.19 3.81 -14.52
C PRO A 33 17.44 3.04 -14.95
N ASN A 34 18.58 3.72 -15.15
CA ASN A 34 19.87 3.09 -15.48
C ASN A 34 20.82 3.01 -14.27
N ASN A 35 20.44 3.57 -13.12
CA ASN A 35 21.29 3.64 -11.93
C ASN A 35 20.64 2.93 -10.74
N THR A 36 19.76 1.95 -11.02
CA THR A 36 19.19 1.05 -10.03
C THR A 36 19.76 -0.36 -10.25
N ASP A 37 19.80 -1.16 -9.20
CA ASP A 37 20.24 -2.56 -9.21
C ASP A 37 19.17 -3.54 -9.74
N GLY A 38 18.00 -3.03 -10.12
CA GLY A 38 16.85 -3.79 -10.60
C GLY A 38 16.52 -3.58 -12.07
N ALA A 39 15.51 -4.33 -12.55
CA ALA A 39 14.89 -4.13 -13.85
C ALA A 39 13.77 -3.07 -13.73
N PRO A 40 13.99 -1.79 -14.12
CA PRO A 40 12.95 -0.77 -14.04
C PRO A 40 11.72 -1.18 -14.87
N PRO A 41 10.49 -0.79 -14.45
CA PRO A 41 9.34 -0.89 -15.33
C PRO A 41 9.61 -0.19 -16.67
N LYS A 42 9.16 -0.79 -17.78
CA LYS A 42 9.49 -0.32 -19.14
C LYS A 42 9.03 1.11 -19.38
N SER A 43 7.93 1.53 -18.74
CA SER A 43 7.38 2.89 -18.84
C SER A 43 8.39 3.98 -18.47
N TYR A 44 9.38 3.73 -17.61
CA TYR A 44 10.43 4.72 -17.29
C TYR A 44 11.34 5.07 -18.48
N ARG A 45 11.23 4.33 -19.59
CA ARG A 45 11.88 4.61 -20.88
C ARG A 45 10.90 5.11 -21.94
N THR A 46 9.59 5.13 -21.64
CA THR A 46 8.51 5.58 -22.52
C THR A 46 7.64 6.61 -21.79
N ASP A 47 6.44 6.23 -21.36
CA ASP A 47 5.38 7.12 -20.91
C ASP A 47 5.71 7.81 -19.58
N ASN A 48 6.40 7.09 -18.68
CA ASN A 48 6.88 7.59 -17.39
C ASN A 48 8.28 8.20 -17.45
N ALA A 49 8.92 8.32 -18.62
CA ALA A 49 10.27 8.90 -18.70
C ALA A 49 10.32 10.36 -18.16
N ALA A 50 9.22 11.11 -18.30
CA ALA A 50 9.14 12.50 -17.88
C ALA A 50 9.10 12.70 -16.35
N ILE A 51 8.75 11.68 -15.56
CA ILE A 51 8.75 11.82 -14.09
C ILE A 51 10.15 11.79 -13.49
N VAL A 52 11.11 11.14 -14.18
CA VAL A 52 12.49 10.98 -13.72
C VAL A 52 13.16 12.33 -13.42
N PRO A 53 13.23 13.30 -14.37
CA PRO A 53 13.86 14.58 -14.09
C PRO A 53 13.10 15.40 -13.03
N VAL A 54 11.78 15.24 -12.89
CA VAL A 54 10.98 15.92 -11.86
C VAL A 54 11.31 15.38 -10.46
N THR A 55 11.28 14.06 -10.29
CA THR A 55 11.65 13.39 -9.04
C THR A 55 13.11 13.71 -8.68
N MET A 56 14.06 13.54 -9.61
CA MET A 56 15.46 13.92 -9.38
C MET A 56 15.62 15.38 -8.90
N ALA A 57 14.91 16.33 -9.50
CA ALA A 57 15.05 17.74 -9.17
C ALA A 57 14.70 18.03 -7.69
N TYR A 58 13.60 17.49 -7.17
CA TYR A 58 13.24 17.69 -5.77
C TYR A 58 14.27 17.06 -4.81
N TRP A 59 14.73 15.84 -5.09
CA TRP A 59 15.71 15.17 -4.23
C TRP A 59 17.06 15.90 -4.24
N VAL A 60 17.57 16.30 -5.41
CA VAL A 60 18.85 17.03 -5.52
C VAL A 60 18.79 18.37 -4.82
N ARG A 61 17.67 19.11 -4.93
CA ARG A 61 17.47 20.37 -4.20
C ARG A 61 17.51 20.11 -2.69
N PHE A 62 16.70 19.17 -2.20
CA PHE A 62 16.66 18.83 -0.79
C PHE A 62 18.02 18.40 -0.22
N VAL A 63 18.76 17.54 -0.91
CA VAL A 63 20.10 17.09 -0.47
C VAL A 63 21.08 18.26 -0.35
N ARG A 64 20.97 19.29 -1.21
CA ARG A 64 21.91 20.42 -1.23
C ARG A 64 21.53 21.55 -0.28
N SER A 65 20.24 21.79 -0.06
CA SER A 65 19.77 22.97 0.67
C SER A 65 18.79 22.67 1.82
N LEU A 66 18.45 21.40 2.05
CA LEU A 66 17.41 20.97 2.98
C LEU A 66 16.02 21.57 2.67
N ASP A 67 15.82 21.99 1.41
CA ASP A 67 14.57 22.57 0.89
C ASP A 67 14.34 22.02 -0.53
N PRO A 68 13.26 21.25 -0.77
CA PRO A 68 12.97 20.68 -2.09
C PRO A 68 12.58 21.74 -3.13
N ASN A 69 12.23 22.96 -2.71
CA ASN A 69 11.82 24.07 -3.58
C ASN A 69 12.95 25.04 -3.91
N ALA A 70 14.16 24.81 -3.39
CA ALA A 70 15.27 25.72 -3.57
C ALA A 70 15.55 26.01 -5.05
N ALA A 71 15.80 27.29 -5.36
CA ALA A 71 16.11 27.72 -6.71
C ALA A 71 17.38 27.00 -7.23
N ALA A 72 17.37 26.59 -8.50
CA ALA A 72 18.48 25.88 -9.14
C ALA A 72 19.83 26.62 -9.04
N THR A 73 19.79 27.96 -8.91
CA THR A 73 20.96 28.83 -8.81
C THR A 73 21.63 28.81 -7.43
N ALA A 74 20.92 28.44 -6.36
CA ALA A 74 21.43 28.55 -4.99
C ALA A 74 22.55 27.54 -4.68
N ALA A 75 22.71 26.48 -5.48
CA ALA A 75 23.74 25.47 -5.25
C ALA A 75 24.24 24.77 -6.54
N GLY A 76 24.12 25.39 -7.71
CA GLY A 76 24.47 24.75 -8.99
C GLY A 76 23.67 23.48 -9.28
N ALA A 77 22.46 23.38 -8.72
CA ALA A 77 21.55 22.24 -8.81
C ALA A 77 20.80 22.27 -10.14
N LYS A 78 21.54 22.22 -11.25
CA LYS A 78 20.93 21.92 -12.54
C LYS A 78 20.80 20.41 -12.66
N VAL A 79 19.65 19.87 -12.26
CA VAL A 79 19.12 18.72 -13.00
C VAL A 79 18.73 19.31 -14.34
N ALA A 80 19.37 18.85 -15.42
CA ALA A 80 19.04 19.32 -16.74
C ALA A 80 17.51 19.19 -16.93
N GLN A 81 16.87 20.22 -17.51
CA GLN A 81 15.48 20.21 -17.98
C GLN A 81 14.35 20.54 -16.97
N VAL A 82 14.59 20.74 -15.67
CA VAL A 82 13.49 21.09 -14.72
C VAL A 82 13.86 22.24 -13.77
N ASN A 83 13.27 23.42 -13.95
CA ASN A 83 13.41 24.53 -13.00
C ASN A 83 12.39 24.43 -11.87
N ALA A 84 12.62 25.16 -10.77
CA ALA A 84 11.69 25.18 -9.64
C ALA A 84 10.33 25.77 -10.05
N ALA A 85 10.33 26.77 -10.94
CA ALA A 85 9.13 27.40 -11.46
C ALA A 85 8.29 26.46 -12.38
N ASP A 86 8.87 25.38 -12.88
CA ASP A 86 8.19 24.42 -13.77
C ASP A 86 7.52 23.29 -12.99
N THR A 87 7.69 23.26 -11.66
CA THR A 87 7.18 22.23 -10.75
C THR A 87 6.30 22.86 -9.67
N PRO A 88 5.25 22.18 -9.19
CA PRO A 88 4.44 22.71 -8.09
C PRO A 88 5.30 22.92 -6.84
N GLU A 89 4.95 23.89 -6.01
CA GLU A 89 5.58 24.03 -4.71
C GLU A 89 5.28 22.80 -3.84
N TRP A 90 6.31 22.15 -3.32
CA TRP A 90 6.18 21.09 -2.34
C TRP A 90 6.02 21.73 -0.95
N MET A 91 4.76 21.91 -0.56
CA MET A 91 4.43 22.50 0.72
C MET A 91 4.82 21.57 1.89
N PRO A 92 5.20 22.13 3.04
CA PRO A 92 5.56 21.34 4.20
C PRO A 92 4.37 20.58 4.77
N TRP A 93 4.66 19.41 5.34
CA TRP A 93 3.71 18.63 6.11
C TRP A 93 3.36 19.36 7.42
N THR A 94 2.07 19.39 7.75
CA THR A 94 1.55 19.78 9.06
C THR A 94 0.57 18.72 9.57
N VAL A 95 0.37 18.66 10.88
CA VAL A 95 -0.58 17.71 11.50
C VAL A 95 -2.03 18.06 11.14
N ASP A 96 -2.31 19.35 10.91
CA ASP A 96 -3.65 19.84 10.61
C ASP A 96 -4.05 19.56 9.16
N THR A 97 -3.17 19.90 8.21
CA THR A 97 -3.50 19.77 6.78
C THR A 97 -3.08 18.43 6.18
N ARG A 98 -2.08 17.75 6.75
CA ARG A 98 -1.59 16.43 6.29
C ARG A 98 -1.36 16.39 4.78
N GLN A 99 -0.87 17.50 4.24
CA GLN A 99 -0.64 17.65 2.81
C GLN A 99 0.66 17.01 2.37
N ARG A 100 0.64 16.38 1.20
CA ARG A 100 1.78 15.69 0.61
C ARG A 100 1.86 15.94 -0.88
N LEU A 101 3.07 15.89 -1.42
CA LEU A 101 3.26 15.95 -2.87
C LEU A 101 2.94 14.58 -3.49
N VAL A 102 2.14 14.57 -4.54
CA VAL A 102 1.88 13.37 -5.34
C VAL A 102 2.80 13.41 -6.54
N PHE A 103 3.63 12.38 -6.70
CA PHE A 103 4.35 12.12 -7.95
C PHE A 103 3.49 11.28 -8.87
N GLU A 104 3.11 11.86 -10.01
CA GLU A 104 2.32 11.20 -11.05
C GLU A 104 2.77 11.80 -12.37
N THR A 105 3.06 10.97 -13.36
CA THR A 105 3.60 11.46 -14.63
C THR A 105 2.63 12.42 -15.31
N GLY A 106 3.09 13.64 -15.56
CA GLY A 106 2.27 14.71 -16.16
C GLY A 106 1.26 15.36 -15.20
N ASN A 107 1.18 14.94 -13.93
CA ASN A 107 0.18 15.42 -12.97
C ASN A 107 0.72 15.48 -11.52
N THR A 108 2.00 15.81 -11.36
CA THR A 108 2.59 16.07 -10.04
C THR A 108 1.89 17.28 -9.40
N ARG A 109 1.42 17.12 -8.16
CA ARG A 109 0.58 18.12 -7.47
C ARG A 109 0.59 17.93 -5.96
N MET A 110 0.15 18.93 -5.21
CA MET A 110 -0.17 18.75 -3.79
C MET A 110 -1.52 18.06 -3.62
N GLU A 111 -1.63 17.13 -2.68
CA GLU A 111 -2.91 16.64 -2.17
C GLU A 111 -2.97 16.74 -0.65
N GLU A 112 -4.19 16.89 -0.13
CA GLU A 112 -4.49 16.57 1.25
C GLU A 112 -4.70 15.06 1.39
N MET A 113 -4.11 14.44 2.42
CA MET A 113 -4.29 13.02 2.69
C MET A 113 -5.79 12.70 2.89
N PRO A 114 -6.40 11.81 2.09
CA PRO A 114 -7.83 11.51 2.22
C PRO A 114 -8.19 11.00 3.61
N GLN A 115 -9.39 11.34 4.11
CA GLN A 115 -9.85 10.94 5.45
C GLN A 115 -9.73 9.42 5.67
N THR A 116 -10.11 8.61 4.70
CA THR A 116 -9.97 7.14 4.78
C THR A 116 -8.52 6.69 5.04
N GLN A 117 -7.53 7.37 4.45
CA GLN A 117 -6.12 7.04 4.73
C GLN A 117 -5.72 7.47 6.15
N GLN A 118 -6.26 8.60 6.63
CA GLN A 118 -6.04 9.06 8.00
C GLN A 118 -6.65 8.09 9.03
N ASP A 119 -7.86 7.59 8.76
CA ASP A 119 -8.57 6.62 9.60
C ASP A 119 -7.81 5.28 9.65
N ASN A 120 -7.31 4.82 8.51
CA ASN A 120 -6.47 3.62 8.43
C ASN A 120 -5.19 3.77 9.26
N CYS A 121 -4.57 4.95 9.29
CA CYS A 121 -3.42 5.22 10.15
C CYS A 121 -3.81 5.22 11.63
N ALA A 122 -4.93 5.86 11.99
CA ALA A 122 -5.41 5.95 13.37
C ALA A 122 -5.76 4.57 13.96
N MET A 123 -6.20 3.62 13.13
CA MET A 123 -6.43 2.24 13.54
C MET A 123 -5.15 1.54 14.03
N LEU A 124 -3.97 1.92 13.51
CA LEU A 124 -2.73 1.24 13.85
C LEU A 124 -2.29 1.54 15.28
N ASP A 125 -2.53 2.75 15.80
CA ASP A 125 -2.08 3.17 17.14
C ASP A 125 -2.41 2.15 18.26
N PRO A 126 -3.67 1.68 18.43
CA PRO A 126 -3.98 0.66 19.42
C PRO A 126 -3.44 -0.75 19.05
N MET A 127 -3.22 -1.03 17.77
CA MET A 127 -2.71 -2.33 17.31
C MET A 127 -1.20 -2.49 17.52
N MET A 128 -0.43 -1.39 17.43
CA MET A 128 1.02 -1.41 17.54
C MET A 128 1.47 -2.04 18.87
N VAL A 129 0.80 -1.73 19.98
CA VAL A 129 1.11 -2.32 21.30
C VAL A 129 0.97 -3.84 21.27
N ALA A 130 -0.05 -4.38 20.61
CA ALA A 130 -0.27 -5.81 20.53
C ALA A 130 0.73 -6.51 19.60
N ILE A 131 1.16 -5.84 18.53
CA ILE A 131 2.14 -6.37 17.57
C ILE A 131 3.55 -6.37 18.18
N GLU A 132 3.90 -5.33 18.93
CA GLU A 132 5.23 -5.17 19.54
C GLU A 132 5.39 -5.95 20.84
N THR A 133 4.29 -6.31 21.52
CA THR A 133 4.33 -7.13 22.72
C THR A 133 4.43 -8.60 22.33
N PRO A 134 5.57 -9.27 22.57
CA PRO A 134 5.68 -10.70 22.31
C PRO A 134 4.65 -11.45 23.17
N SER A 135 4.06 -12.52 22.62
CA SER A 135 3.21 -13.38 23.45
C SER A 135 4.03 -13.93 24.62
N GLN A 136 3.49 -13.80 25.84
CA GLN A 136 4.11 -14.36 27.04
C GLN A 136 4.06 -15.90 27.03
N GLU A 137 3.09 -16.45 26.31
CA GLU A 137 2.94 -17.87 26.03
C GLU A 137 3.85 -18.28 24.86
N SER A 138 4.64 -19.34 25.05
CA SER A 138 5.37 -19.99 23.97
C SER A 138 4.42 -20.94 23.25
N GLY A 139 3.81 -20.48 22.16
CA GLY A 139 2.86 -21.29 21.39
C GLY A 139 3.01 -21.05 19.88
N SER A 140 2.88 -22.10 19.08
CA SER A 140 2.77 -21.97 17.63
C SER A 140 1.33 -21.65 17.25
N VAL A 141 1.07 -20.45 16.72
CA VAL A 141 -0.23 -20.16 16.09
C VAL A 141 -0.27 -20.83 14.73
N GLN A 142 -1.07 -21.90 14.61
CA GLN A 142 -1.37 -22.52 13.32
C GLN A 142 -2.43 -21.68 12.60
N LEU A 143 -2.08 -21.11 11.44
CA LEU A 143 -3.04 -20.37 10.62
C LEU A 143 -4.03 -21.38 9.99
N ALA A 144 -5.24 -21.45 10.53
CA ALA A 144 -6.32 -22.24 9.93
C ALA A 144 -6.82 -21.55 8.65
N ARG A 145 -7.04 -22.32 7.58
CA ARG A 145 -7.71 -21.79 6.39
C ARG A 145 -9.18 -21.52 6.70
N VAL A 146 -9.70 -20.44 6.14
CA VAL A 146 -11.13 -20.13 6.21
C VAL A 146 -11.92 -21.29 5.58
N GLY A 147 -12.59 -22.08 6.42
CA GLY A 147 -13.34 -23.28 6.03
C GLY A 147 -13.01 -24.53 6.84
N ASP A 148 -11.89 -24.57 7.57
CA ASP A 148 -11.58 -25.68 8.48
C ASP A 148 -12.30 -25.50 9.82
N ALA A 149 -12.84 -26.60 10.37
CA ALA A 149 -13.50 -26.60 11.66
C ALA A 149 -12.46 -26.33 12.77
N VAL A 150 -12.62 -25.21 13.47
CA VAL A 150 -11.82 -24.87 14.66
C VAL A 150 -12.15 -25.89 15.75
N THR A 151 -11.22 -26.78 16.06
CA THR A 151 -11.28 -27.58 17.28
C THR A 151 -10.63 -26.78 18.40
N VAL A 152 -11.47 -26.18 19.25
CA VAL A 152 -11.01 -25.55 20.48
C VAL A 152 -10.61 -26.68 21.42
N VAL A 153 -9.31 -26.80 21.71
CA VAL A 153 -8.84 -27.67 22.78
C VAL A 153 -9.03 -26.90 24.07
N GLU A 154 -9.97 -27.35 24.91
CA GLU A 154 -10.26 -26.77 26.21
C GLU A 154 -9.09 -27.07 27.15
N GLU A 155 -8.26 -26.06 27.44
CA GLU A 155 -7.28 -26.13 28.53
C GLU A 155 -7.83 -25.35 29.73
N ALA A 156 -7.63 -25.93 30.92
CA ALA A 156 -8.37 -25.66 32.14
C ALA A 156 -8.37 -24.19 32.59
N GLU A 157 -9.50 -23.80 33.18
CA GLU A 157 -9.86 -22.47 33.69
C GLU A 157 -8.72 -21.71 34.39
N ALA A 158 -8.33 -20.58 33.80
CA ALA A 158 -7.76 -19.46 34.53
C ALA A 158 -8.60 -18.22 34.22
N GLU A 159 -9.23 -17.65 35.25
CA GLU A 159 -10.03 -16.42 35.15
C GLU A 159 -9.19 -15.26 34.60
N GLY A 160 -9.52 -14.82 33.38
CA GLY A 160 -8.98 -13.63 32.71
C GLY A 160 -10.09 -12.94 31.91
N PRO A 161 -9.97 -11.63 31.63
CA PRO A 161 -11.12 -10.80 31.29
C PRO A 161 -11.72 -11.17 29.92
N SER A 162 -13.05 -11.29 29.90
CA SER A 162 -13.83 -11.68 28.73
C SER A 162 -13.75 -10.63 27.61
N LEU A 163 -13.22 -11.03 26.44
CA LEU A 163 -13.41 -10.31 25.18
C LEU A 163 -14.77 -10.71 24.58
N GLN A 164 -15.74 -9.80 24.60
CA GLN A 164 -17.02 -9.97 23.90
C GLN A 164 -16.85 -9.62 22.42
N SER A 165 -16.77 -10.63 21.54
CA SER A 165 -16.95 -10.43 20.10
C SER A 165 -18.45 -10.41 19.77
N GLY A 166 -19.00 -9.23 19.54
CA GLY A 166 -20.35 -9.06 19.01
C GLY A 166 -20.44 -9.51 17.55
N GLY A 167 -20.82 -10.75 17.32
CA GLY A 167 -21.13 -11.27 15.98
C GLY A 167 -22.57 -10.91 15.58
N VAL A 168 -22.73 -10.10 14.55
CA VAL A 168 -24.03 -9.87 13.88
C VAL A 168 -24.32 -11.08 13.00
N ALA A 169 -25.39 -11.83 13.31
CA ALA A 169 -25.87 -12.93 12.49
C ALA A 169 -26.85 -12.41 11.43
N VAL A 170 -26.56 -12.65 10.15
CA VAL A 170 -27.52 -12.50 9.05
C VAL A 170 -28.04 -13.89 8.68
N ALA A 171 -29.32 -14.13 8.96
CA ALA A 171 -29.99 -15.37 8.62
C ALA A 171 -30.48 -15.34 7.15
N ALA A 172 -30.10 -16.35 6.36
CA ALA A 172 -30.77 -16.69 5.11
C ALA A 172 -31.16 -18.17 5.16
N GLY A 173 -32.45 -18.42 5.39
CA GLY A 173 -33.04 -19.76 5.39
C GLY A 173 -33.37 -20.25 3.98
N GLY A 174 -33.26 -21.57 3.77
CA GLY A 174 -33.73 -22.25 2.57
C GLY A 174 -33.32 -23.72 2.57
N GLN A 175 -34.21 -24.59 3.07
CA GLN A 175 -34.03 -26.04 3.23
C GLN A 175 -34.00 -26.79 1.89
N ILE A 176 -33.12 -27.80 1.76
CA ILE A 176 -33.25 -28.86 0.75
C ILE A 176 -33.49 -30.18 1.49
N LEU A 177 -34.73 -30.66 1.43
CA LEU A 177 -35.12 -32.00 1.86
C LEU A 177 -34.82 -32.99 0.74
N GLY A 178 -34.00 -33.99 1.04
CA GLY A 178 -33.85 -35.20 0.21
C GLY A 178 -34.86 -36.27 0.57
N LEU A 179 -35.15 -37.16 -0.38
CA LEU A 179 -35.73 -38.52 -0.33
C LEU A 179 -36.14 -38.83 -1.80
N GLY A 180 -35.84 -39.94 -2.46
CA GLY A 180 -35.20 -41.20 -2.15
C GLY A 180 -35.36 -42.12 -3.38
N ALA A 181 -34.50 -43.14 -3.46
CA ALA A 181 -34.66 -44.43 -4.16
C ALA A 181 -35.09 -44.48 -5.65
N CYS A 182 -34.28 -45.11 -6.51
CA CYS A 182 -34.46 -46.53 -6.88
C CYS A 182 -33.55 -46.94 -8.05
N LEU A 183 -33.07 -48.18 -7.98
CA LEU A 183 -32.30 -48.90 -8.98
C LEU A 183 -32.99 -48.94 -10.36
N ALA A 184 -32.20 -48.95 -11.44
CA ALA A 184 -32.29 -49.99 -12.47
C ALA A 184 -31.09 -49.95 -13.45
N PHE A 185 -30.81 -51.15 -13.94
CA PHE A 185 -29.69 -51.64 -14.72
C PHE A 185 -29.89 -51.41 -16.24
N ALA A 186 -28.80 -51.64 -16.99
CA ALA A 186 -28.73 -52.08 -18.39
C ALA A 186 -28.62 -51.03 -19.54
N LEU A 187 -27.39 -50.95 -20.07
CA LEU A 187 -26.94 -51.31 -21.43
C LEU A 187 -27.85 -51.07 -22.68
N LEU A 188 -27.16 -50.55 -23.70
CA LEU A 188 -27.30 -50.70 -25.17
C LEU A 188 -28.07 -49.65 -26.00
N LEU A 189 -27.26 -48.99 -26.85
CA LEU A 189 -27.39 -48.81 -28.31
C LEU A 189 -28.67 -48.19 -28.89
N ALA A 190 -28.51 -46.96 -29.40
CA ALA A 190 -28.71 -46.62 -30.81
C ALA A 190 -27.80 -45.43 -31.17
#